data_AF-A0A317VLZ3-F1
#
_entry.id   AF-A0A317VLZ3-F1
#
_cell.length_a   1.000
_cell.length_b   1.000
_cell.length_c   1.000
_cell.angle_alpha   90.00
_cell.angle_beta   90.00
_cell.angle_gamma   90.00
#
_symmetry.space_group_name_H-M   'P 1'
#
loop_
_entity.id
_entity.type
_entity.pdbx_description
1 polymer ?
#
loop_
_entity_poly.entity_id
_entity_poly.type
_entity_poly.pdbx_seq_one_letter_code
_entity_poly.pdbx_strand_id
1 'polypeptide(L)'
;MGTRAHHEQKYKDELNPSASIPTLVVHHPDGEKTIIRQSMTILEYFDERFPDRSPLLPPVSAWQDRIKVRDLVNIIAIDVQPPTNSRIAKRVRAVQDNVQDQIAFVRQAFTDGFQAYEALISPSSKYSFGEQVTMADVVLVPTVDQALMYKMTLDFAPNVLRVYNSLKELEAFKAGDGKNQGDTPEQFRSTSQ
;
A
#
# COMPACT_ATOMS: atom_id res chain seq x y z
N MET A 1 -19.51 6.89 5.26
CA MET A 1 -19.06 6.33 6.56
C MET A 1 -18.12 7.35 7.20
N GLY A 2 -18.18 7.55 8.53
CA GLY A 2 -17.21 8.42 9.21
C GLY A 2 -15.80 7.83 9.21
N THR A 3 -14.78 8.65 9.46
CA THR A 3 -13.33 8.31 9.42
C THR A 3 -12.88 7.17 10.35
N ARG A 4 -13.78 6.60 11.18
CA ARG A 4 -13.52 5.49 12.12
C ARG A 4 -14.60 4.42 12.14
N ALA A 5 -15.47 4.36 11.12
CA ALA A 5 -16.54 3.38 11.06
C ALA A 5 -16.05 1.91 11.20
N HIS A 6 -14.80 1.64 10.80
CA HIS A 6 -14.17 0.32 10.94
C HIS A 6 -13.94 -0.14 12.39
N HIS A 7 -14.06 0.76 13.38
CA HIS A 7 -13.99 0.40 14.79
C HIS A 7 -15.36 0.08 15.41
N GLU A 8 -16.46 0.41 14.73
CA GLU A 8 -17.82 0.12 15.19
C GLU A 8 -18.07 -1.39 15.24
N GLN A 9 -18.85 -1.85 16.23
CA GLN A 9 -19.13 -3.27 16.43
C GLN A 9 -19.78 -3.90 15.18
N LYS A 10 -20.73 -3.19 14.58
CA LYS A 10 -21.41 -3.60 13.34
C LYS A 10 -20.42 -3.90 12.21
N TYR A 11 -19.40 -3.06 12.02
CA TYR A 11 -18.41 -3.29 10.97
C TYR A 11 -17.59 -4.56 11.22
N LYS A 12 -17.23 -4.82 12.49
CA LYS A 12 -16.45 -6.02 12.85
C LYS A 12 -17.26 -7.29 12.66
N ASP A 13 -18.52 -7.27 13.06
CA ASP A 13 -19.42 -8.41 13.00
C ASP A 13 -19.82 -8.74 11.54
N GLU A 14 -20.12 -7.72 10.74
CA GLU A 14 -20.66 -7.92 9.40
C GLU A 14 -19.58 -7.92 8.30
N LEU A 15 -18.47 -7.21 8.49
CA LEU A 15 -17.49 -6.96 7.42
C LEU A 15 -16.10 -7.49 7.75
N ASN A 16 -15.39 -6.88 8.70
CA ASN A 16 -13.99 -7.22 8.96
C ASN A 16 -13.65 -7.24 10.46
N PRO A 17 -13.50 -8.42 11.08
CA PRO A 17 -13.26 -8.55 12.52
C PRO A 17 -11.92 -7.96 12.96
N SER A 18 -10.97 -7.78 12.04
CA SER A 18 -9.68 -7.13 12.32
C SER A 18 -9.80 -5.64 12.63
N ALA A 19 -10.99 -5.05 12.41
CA ALA A 19 -11.25 -3.62 12.56
C ALA A 19 -10.26 -2.78 11.75
N SER A 20 -9.96 -3.21 10.53
CA SER A 20 -8.99 -2.60 9.61
C SER A 20 -9.64 -2.30 8.26
N ILE A 21 -9.01 -1.38 7.54
CA ILE A 21 -9.32 -1.09 6.13
C ILE A 21 -8.10 -1.43 5.27
N PRO A 22 -8.28 -1.74 3.97
CA PRO A 22 -9.56 -1.82 3.24
C PRO A 22 -10.35 -3.11 3.49
N THR A 23 -11.64 -3.09 3.12
CA THR A 23 -12.49 -4.29 2.94
C THR A 23 -13.28 -4.12 1.65
N LEU A 24 -13.15 -5.06 0.72
CA LEU A 24 -13.88 -5.09 -0.54
C LEU A 24 -15.10 -6.01 -0.41
N VAL A 25 -16.28 -5.52 -0.79
CA VAL A 25 -17.51 -6.31 -0.88
C VAL A 25 -17.89 -6.43 -2.35
N VAL A 26 -17.79 -7.64 -2.90
CA VAL A 26 -18.20 -7.97 -4.26
C VAL A 26 -19.64 -8.43 -4.21
N HIS A 27 -20.51 -7.74 -4.94
CA HIS A 27 -21.93 -8.09 -5.07
C HIS A 27 -22.15 -8.93 -6.32
N HIS A 28 -22.82 -10.07 -6.18
CA HIS A 28 -23.15 -10.96 -7.28
C HIS A 28 -24.59 -10.73 -7.77
N PRO A 29 -24.91 -11.06 -9.03
CA PRO A 29 -26.26 -10.87 -9.58
C PRO A 29 -27.36 -11.65 -8.87
N ASP A 30 -27.02 -12.76 -8.22
CA ASP A 30 -27.92 -13.61 -7.42
C ASP A 30 -28.18 -13.07 -6.00
N GLY A 31 -27.56 -11.95 -5.64
CA GLY A 31 -27.67 -11.35 -4.32
C GLY A 31 -26.64 -11.87 -3.30
N GLU A 32 -25.81 -12.86 -3.65
CA GLU A 32 -24.67 -13.28 -2.83
C GLU A 32 -23.64 -12.15 -2.75
N LYS A 33 -22.86 -12.14 -1.66
CA LYS A 33 -21.74 -11.21 -1.49
C LYS A 33 -20.48 -11.96 -1.10
N THR A 34 -19.38 -11.65 -1.76
CA THR A 34 -18.04 -12.06 -1.33
C THR A 34 -17.35 -10.91 -0.61
N ILE A 35 -16.89 -11.14 0.62
CA ILE A 35 -16.20 -10.12 1.44
C ILE A 35 -14.71 -10.47 1.51
N ILE A 36 -13.86 -9.59 0.98
CA ILE A 36 -12.40 -9.71 0.94
C ILE A 36 -11.79 -8.65 1.87
N ARG A 37 -10.96 -9.08 2.84
CA ARG A 37 -10.60 -8.27 4.02
C ARG A 37 -9.16 -7.79 4.07
N GLN A 38 -8.33 -8.28 3.16
CA GLN A 38 -6.89 -7.99 3.11
C GLN A 38 -6.55 -7.39 1.76
N SER A 39 -5.74 -6.33 1.75
CA SER A 39 -5.37 -5.63 0.52
C SER A 39 -4.67 -6.55 -0.49
N MET A 40 -3.79 -7.45 -0.04
CA MET A 40 -3.09 -8.34 -0.95
C MET A 40 -4.03 -9.35 -1.61
N THR A 41 -4.99 -9.88 -0.86
CA THR A 41 -6.05 -10.73 -1.42
C THR A 41 -6.95 -9.97 -2.38
N ILE A 42 -7.21 -8.68 -2.13
CA ILE A 42 -7.97 -7.82 -3.06
C ILE A 42 -7.21 -7.63 -4.37
N LEU A 43 -5.89 -7.38 -4.31
CA LEU A 43 -5.06 -7.20 -5.51
C LEU A 43 -4.96 -8.49 -6.32
N GLU A 44 -4.73 -9.64 -5.67
CA GLU A 44 -4.74 -10.96 -6.34
C GLU A 44 -6.13 -11.27 -6.92
N TYR A 45 -7.23 -10.94 -6.22
CA TYR A 45 -8.59 -11.09 -6.77
C TYR A 45 -8.77 -10.30 -8.08
N PHE A 46 -8.27 -9.06 -8.16
CA PHE A 46 -8.35 -8.29 -9.40
C PHE A 46 -7.50 -8.89 -10.53
N ASP A 47 -6.29 -9.38 -10.21
CA ASP A 47 -5.39 -10.04 -11.16
C ASP A 47 -6.02 -11.34 -11.72
N GLU A 48 -6.62 -12.16 -10.84
CA GLU A 48 -7.25 -13.42 -11.21
C GLU A 48 -8.59 -13.24 -11.93
N ARG A 49 -9.41 -12.27 -11.50
CA ARG A 49 -10.78 -12.12 -12.02
C ARG A 49 -10.84 -11.33 -13.32
N PHE A 50 -9.85 -10.48 -13.58
CA PHE A 50 -9.79 -9.59 -14.74
C PHE A 50 -8.41 -9.60 -15.44
N PRO A 51 -7.85 -10.78 -15.77
CA PRO A 51 -6.48 -10.90 -16.27
C PRO A 51 -6.25 -10.15 -17.59
N ASP A 52 -7.29 -9.99 -18.41
CA ASP A 52 -7.20 -9.36 -19.73
C ASP A 52 -7.36 -7.82 -19.71
N ARG A 53 -7.66 -7.21 -18.55
CA ARG A 53 -7.87 -5.75 -18.46
C ARG A 53 -6.60 -4.99 -18.12
N SER A 54 -5.94 -5.39 -17.04
CA SER A 54 -4.73 -4.75 -16.54
C SER A 54 -4.05 -5.69 -15.55
N PRO A 55 -3.30 -6.70 -16.03
CA PRO A 55 -2.64 -7.65 -15.15
C PRO A 55 -1.64 -6.91 -14.25
N LEU A 56 -1.65 -7.22 -12.96
CA LEU A 56 -0.73 -6.68 -11.97
C LEU A 56 0.45 -7.62 -11.71
N LEU A 57 0.42 -8.81 -12.28
CA LEU A 57 1.52 -9.76 -12.23
C LEU A 57 1.94 -10.18 -13.65
N PRO A 58 3.21 -10.55 -13.85
CA PRO A 58 3.65 -11.19 -15.09
C PRO A 58 2.79 -12.43 -15.42
N PRO A 59 2.73 -12.86 -16.69
CA PRO A 59 1.94 -14.02 -17.09
C PRO A 59 2.36 -15.28 -16.32
N VAL A 60 1.44 -16.22 -16.15
CA VAL A 60 1.68 -17.45 -15.38
C VAL A 60 2.89 -18.25 -15.91
N SER A 61 3.15 -18.20 -17.22
CA SER A 61 4.32 -18.83 -17.84
C SER A 61 5.66 -18.24 -17.36
N ALA A 62 5.68 -16.98 -16.92
CA ALA A 62 6.84 -16.29 -16.36
C ALA A 62 6.86 -16.38 -14.82
N TRP A 63 6.69 -17.58 -14.26
CA TRP A 63 6.52 -17.81 -12.83
C TRP A 63 7.68 -17.26 -11.98
N GLN A 64 8.92 -17.28 -12.49
CA GLN A 64 10.10 -16.72 -11.81
C GLN A 64 9.97 -15.21 -11.59
N ASP A 65 9.41 -14.51 -12.56
CA ASP A 65 9.21 -13.06 -12.47
C ASP A 65 8.05 -12.72 -11.54
N ARG A 66 7.00 -13.56 -11.51
CA ARG A 66 5.94 -13.45 -10.49
C ARG A 66 6.48 -13.60 -9.07
N ILE A 67 7.47 -14.47 -8.84
CA ILE A 67 8.12 -14.60 -7.53
C ILE A 67 8.82 -13.30 -7.16
N LYS A 68 9.63 -12.71 -8.06
CA LYS A 68 10.33 -11.44 -7.80
C LYS A 68 9.35 -10.31 -7.48
N VAL A 69 8.25 -10.19 -8.23
CA VAL A 69 7.22 -9.19 -7.94
C VAL A 69 6.59 -9.44 -6.57
N ARG A 70 6.33 -10.69 -6.20
CA ARG A 70 5.76 -11.03 -4.89
C ARG A 70 6.73 -10.80 -3.73
N ASP A 71 8.03 -11.00 -3.92
CA ASP A 71 9.03 -10.66 -2.90
C ASP A 71 8.98 -9.16 -2.59
N LEU A 72 8.96 -8.31 -3.62
CA LEU A 72 8.81 -6.86 -3.46
C LEU A 72 7.49 -6.49 -2.77
N VAL A 73 6.37 -7.13 -3.17
CA VAL A 73 5.07 -6.93 -2.53
C VAL A 73 5.12 -7.29 -1.05
N ASN A 74 5.74 -8.43 -0.70
CA ASN A 74 5.76 -8.94 0.65
C ASN A 74 6.67 -8.13 1.58
N ILE A 75 7.80 -7.61 1.10
CA ILE A 75 8.61 -6.64 1.86
C ILE A 75 7.74 -5.48 2.33
N ILE A 76 6.91 -4.94 1.45
CA ILE A 76 6.01 -3.85 1.82
C ILE A 76 4.86 -4.32 2.70
N ALA A 77 4.13 -5.37 2.29
CA ALA A 77 2.87 -5.76 2.90
C ALA A 77 3.03 -6.48 4.24
N ILE A 78 4.18 -7.13 4.47
CA ILE A 78 4.44 -7.96 5.66
C ILE A 78 5.47 -7.27 6.56
N ASP A 79 6.57 -6.78 5.99
CA ASP A 79 7.70 -6.29 6.79
C ASP A 79 7.61 -4.79 7.10
N VAL A 80 6.99 -3.99 6.22
CA VAL A 80 6.89 -2.52 6.42
C VAL A 80 5.53 -2.10 6.96
N GLN A 81 4.44 -2.39 6.25
CA GLN A 81 3.13 -1.85 6.58
C GLN A 81 2.63 -2.26 7.98
N PRO A 82 2.79 -3.52 8.44
CA PRO A 82 2.30 -3.92 9.74
C PRO A 82 3.03 -3.23 10.91
N PRO A 83 4.37 -3.06 10.90
CA PRO A 83 5.06 -2.24 11.90
C PRO A 83 4.72 -0.74 11.83
N THR A 84 4.55 -0.17 10.64
CA THR A 84 4.36 1.29 10.46
C THR A 84 2.92 1.76 10.60
N ASN A 85 1.93 0.84 10.62
CA ASN A 85 0.54 1.23 10.75
C ASN A 85 0.23 1.95 12.07
N SER A 86 -0.84 2.74 12.06
CA SER A 86 -1.20 3.59 13.21
C SER A 86 -1.54 2.81 14.48
N ARG A 87 -1.97 1.54 14.38
CA ARG A 87 -2.29 0.70 15.54
C ARG A 87 -1.01 0.29 16.28
N ILE A 88 0.01 -0.16 15.55
CA ILE A 88 1.29 -0.55 16.14
C ILE A 88 2.08 0.68 16.58
N ALA A 89 2.11 1.74 15.77
CA ALA A 89 2.77 3.00 16.14
C ALA A 89 2.24 3.58 17.47
N LYS A 90 0.91 3.57 17.69
CA LYS A 90 0.31 4.00 18.95
C LYS A 90 0.64 3.08 20.13
N ARG A 91 0.80 1.78 19.90
CA ARG A 91 1.23 0.82 20.95
C ARG A 91 2.65 1.12 21.40
N VAL A 92 3.56 1.43 20.48
CA VAL A 92 4.94 1.83 20.81
C VAL A 92 4.93 3.09 21.69
N ARG A 93 4.18 4.13 21.29
CA ARG A 93 4.03 5.33 22.13
C ARG A 93 3.54 4.99 23.54
N ALA A 94 2.58 4.09 23.68
CA ALA A 94 1.98 3.75 24.97
C ALA A 94 2.94 3.04 25.95
N VAL A 95 4.07 2.51 25.48
CA VAL A 95 5.06 1.84 26.36
C VAL A 95 5.77 2.85 27.26
N GLN A 96 6.13 4.03 26.73
CA GLN A 96 6.92 5.05 27.43
C GLN A 96 6.27 6.44 27.44
N ASP A 97 5.02 6.55 26.96
CA ASP A 97 4.29 7.80 26.67
C ASP A 97 5.12 8.87 25.94
N ASN A 98 5.97 8.43 25.02
CA ASN A 98 6.87 9.29 24.27
C ASN A 98 6.60 9.16 22.77
N VAL A 99 6.26 10.29 22.15
CA VAL A 99 5.98 10.36 20.71
C VAL A 99 7.24 10.18 19.87
N GLN A 100 8.42 10.53 20.39
CA GLN A 100 9.67 10.40 19.65
C GLN A 100 10.05 8.93 19.44
N ASP A 101 9.77 8.06 20.41
CA ASP A 101 10.04 6.62 20.28
C ASP A 101 9.13 5.98 19.22
N GLN A 102 7.86 6.40 19.15
CA GLN A 102 6.97 6.01 18.06
C GLN A 102 7.53 6.45 16.70
N ILE A 103 7.95 7.71 16.58
CA ILE A 103 8.47 8.25 15.32
C ILE A 103 9.74 7.53 14.91
N ALA A 104 10.68 7.32 15.84
CA ALA A 104 11.94 6.61 15.59
C ALA A 104 11.69 5.17 15.16
N PHE A 105 10.81 4.44 15.85
CA PHE A 105 10.42 3.07 15.48
C PHE A 105 9.85 2.99 14.07
N VAL A 106 8.89 3.86 13.74
CA VAL A 106 8.25 3.85 12.41
C VAL A 106 9.25 4.19 11.32
N ARG A 107 10.10 5.21 11.54
CA ARG A 107 11.14 5.59 10.58
C ARG A 107 12.15 4.48 10.34
N GLN A 108 12.57 3.76 11.40
CA GLN A 108 13.48 2.63 11.26
C GLN A 108 12.86 1.51 10.43
N ALA A 109 11.61 1.14 10.70
CA ALA A 109 10.91 0.11 9.93
C ALA A 109 10.78 0.47 8.44
N PHE A 110 10.55 1.74 8.11
CA PHE A 110 10.61 2.21 6.73
C PHE A 110 12.01 2.10 6.13
N THR A 111 13.04 2.55 6.84
CA THR A 111 14.43 2.47 6.36
C THR A 111 14.82 1.04 6.05
N ASP A 112 14.57 0.10 6.96
CA ASP A 112 14.92 -1.31 6.79
C ASP A 112 14.24 -1.90 5.55
N GLY A 113 12.93 -1.68 5.42
CA GLY A 113 12.17 -2.22 4.29
C GLY A 113 12.51 -1.57 2.95
N PHE A 114 12.73 -0.25 2.90
CA PHE A 114 13.13 0.40 1.66
C PHE A 114 14.56 0.06 1.25
N GLN A 115 15.48 -0.19 2.18
CA GLN A 115 16.80 -0.71 1.84
C GLN A 115 16.72 -2.12 1.25
N ALA A 116 15.88 -3.00 1.82
CA ALA A 116 15.63 -4.32 1.25
C ALA A 116 14.99 -4.24 -0.14
N TYR A 117 13.99 -3.36 -0.33
CA TYR A 117 13.32 -3.15 -1.61
C TYR A 117 14.29 -2.58 -2.67
N GLU A 118 15.06 -1.55 -2.30
CA GLU A 118 16.09 -0.93 -3.15
C GLU A 118 17.11 -1.94 -3.65
N ALA A 119 17.53 -2.89 -2.80
CA ALA A 119 18.51 -3.92 -3.16
C ALA A 119 17.98 -4.96 -4.18
N LEU A 120 16.66 -5.11 -4.31
CA LEU A 120 16.04 -6.10 -5.19
C LEU A 120 15.56 -5.51 -6.53
N ILE A 121 15.29 -4.20 -6.60
CA ILE A 121 14.87 -3.57 -7.85
C ILE A 121 16.07 -3.27 -8.76
N SER A 122 15.90 -3.47 -10.07
CA SER A 122 16.95 -3.14 -11.03
C SER A 122 17.05 -1.62 -11.24
N PRO A 123 18.25 -1.03 -11.22
CA PRO A 123 18.44 0.38 -11.57
C PRO A 123 17.97 0.73 -12.99
N SER A 124 17.94 -0.26 -13.89
CA SER A 124 17.52 -0.09 -15.29
C SER A 124 16.02 -0.24 -15.52
N SER A 125 15.23 -0.73 -14.54
CA SER A 125 13.79 -0.88 -14.70
C SER A 125 13.08 0.46 -14.58
N LYS A 126 12.14 0.75 -15.48
CA LYS A 126 11.30 1.95 -15.38
C LYS A 126 10.42 1.96 -14.13
N TYR A 127 9.79 0.84 -13.80
CA TYR A 127 9.00 0.66 -12.57
C TYR A 127 9.70 -0.31 -11.61
N SER A 128 9.00 -0.84 -10.60
CA SER A 128 9.57 -1.78 -9.62
C SER A 128 10.07 -3.07 -10.27
N PHE A 129 9.42 -3.50 -11.36
CA PHE A 129 9.83 -4.66 -12.14
C PHE A 129 9.65 -4.42 -13.64
N GLY A 130 10.75 -4.15 -14.34
CA GLY A 130 10.74 -3.91 -15.78
C GLY A 130 10.01 -2.63 -16.19
N GLU A 131 9.26 -2.71 -17.29
CA GLU A 131 8.65 -1.56 -17.98
C GLU A 131 7.14 -1.41 -17.77
N GLN A 132 6.50 -2.36 -17.08
CA GLN A 132 5.06 -2.36 -16.82
C GLN A 132 4.78 -2.20 -15.32
N VAL A 133 3.65 -1.55 -15.00
CA VAL A 133 3.19 -1.44 -13.61
C VAL A 133 2.76 -2.81 -13.13
N THR A 134 3.21 -3.18 -11.94
CA THR A 134 2.88 -4.45 -11.27
C THR A 134 2.28 -4.20 -9.88
N MET A 135 1.89 -5.26 -9.20
CA MET A 135 1.41 -5.22 -7.83
C MET A 135 2.44 -4.60 -6.87
N ALA A 136 3.74 -4.79 -7.15
CA ALA A 136 4.83 -4.18 -6.37
C ALA A 136 4.74 -2.65 -6.38
N ASP A 137 4.45 -2.05 -7.54
CA ASP A 137 4.27 -0.60 -7.68
C ASP A 137 3.03 -0.09 -6.94
N VAL A 138 1.93 -0.85 -7.02
CA VAL A 138 0.66 -0.52 -6.36
C VAL A 138 0.82 -0.44 -4.84
N VAL A 139 1.65 -1.29 -4.25
CA VAL A 139 1.92 -1.26 -2.80
C VAL A 139 3.03 -0.28 -2.42
N LEU A 140 4.00 -0.03 -3.32
CA LEU A 140 5.12 0.86 -3.06
C LEU A 140 4.66 2.31 -2.88
N VAL A 141 3.84 2.83 -3.80
CA VAL A 141 3.42 4.24 -3.81
C VAL A 141 2.79 4.70 -2.49
N PRO A 142 1.73 4.06 -1.97
CA PRO A 142 1.13 4.48 -0.70
C PRO A 142 2.09 4.34 0.49
N THR A 143 3.06 3.42 0.41
CA THR A 143 4.07 3.23 1.46
C THR A 143 5.09 4.37 1.46
N VAL A 144 5.54 4.81 0.28
CA VAL A 144 6.38 6.00 0.13
C VAL A 144 5.62 7.26 0.56
N ASP A 145 4.36 7.43 0.14
CA ASP A 145 3.51 8.54 0.60
C ASP A 145 3.44 8.59 2.15
N GLN A 146 3.31 7.44 2.80
CA GLN A 146 3.31 7.36 4.26
C GLN A 146 4.65 7.76 4.89
N ALA A 147 5.77 7.29 4.34
CA ALA A 147 7.10 7.68 4.82
C ALA A 147 7.35 9.19 4.69
N LEU A 148 6.88 9.81 3.60
CA LEU A 148 6.94 11.26 3.40
C LEU A 148 6.08 12.02 4.42
N MET A 149 4.92 11.49 4.83
CA MET A 149 4.14 12.06 5.94
C MET A 149 4.90 12.03 7.27
N TYR A 150 5.77 11.02 7.48
CA TYR A 150 6.70 10.96 8.60
C TYR A 150 7.97 11.83 8.43
N LYS A 151 8.00 12.69 7.40
CA LYS A 151 9.09 13.63 7.10
C LYS A 151 10.44 12.94 6.87
N MET A 152 10.43 11.72 6.31
CA MET A 152 11.65 11.03 5.89
C MET A 152 12.14 11.57 4.55
N THR A 153 13.46 11.61 4.36
CA THR A 153 14.07 11.64 3.02
C THR A 153 14.39 10.21 2.60
N LEU A 154 14.38 9.94 1.30
CA LEU A 154 14.63 8.61 0.72
C LEU A 154 15.98 8.57 -0.03
N ASP A 155 16.93 9.41 0.37
CA ASP A 155 18.23 9.54 -0.32
C ASP A 155 19.05 8.24 -0.29
N PHE A 156 18.77 7.36 0.68
CA PHE A 156 19.35 6.02 0.82
C PHE A 156 18.71 4.96 -0.10
N ALA A 157 17.62 5.30 -0.79
CA ALA A 157 16.88 4.41 -1.70
C ALA A 157 16.54 5.15 -3.02
N PRO A 158 17.56 5.54 -3.81
CA PRO A 158 17.37 6.39 -4.98
C PRO A 158 16.55 5.71 -6.10
N ASN A 159 16.62 4.39 -6.27
CA ASN A 159 15.80 3.70 -7.26
C ASN A 159 14.32 3.63 -6.82
N VAL A 160 14.06 3.40 -5.53
CA VAL A 160 12.70 3.51 -4.97
C VAL A 160 12.11 4.88 -5.25
N LEU A 161 12.86 5.95 -4.98
CA LEU A 161 12.39 7.31 -5.23
C LEU A 161 12.16 7.58 -6.73
N ARG A 162 13.04 7.10 -7.61
CA ARG A 162 12.89 7.20 -9.07
C ARG A 162 11.62 6.50 -9.56
N VAL A 163 11.38 5.27 -9.11
CA VAL A 163 10.20 4.48 -9.45
C VAL A 163 8.93 5.18 -8.94
N TYR A 164 8.93 5.60 -7.67
CA TYR A 164 7.82 6.35 -7.08
C TYR A 164 7.46 7.59 -7.91
N ASN A 165 8.45 8.44 -8.23
CA ASN A 165 8.20 9.64 -9.02
C ASN A 165 7.63 9.30 -10.41
N SER A 166 8.15 8.24 -11.05
CA SER A 166 7.65 7.78 -12.35
C SER A 166 6.21 7.29 -12.30
N LEU A 167 5.80 6.67 -11.18
CA LEU A 167 4.43 6.20 -10.96
C LEU A 167 3.47 7.35 -10.66
N LYS A 168 3.90 8.38 -9.93
CA LYS A 168 3.07 9.57 -9.61
C LYS A 168 2.68 10.39 -10.83
N GLU A 169 3.38 10.23 -11.96
CA GLU A 169 3.01 10.85 -13.24
C GLU A 169 1.80 10.19 -13.91
N LEU A 170 1.47 8.95 -13.56
CA LEU A 170 0.38 8.21 -14.17
C LEU A 170 -0.98 8.62 -13.60
N GLU A 171 -1.96 8.83 -14.47
CA GLU A 171 -3.31 9.27 -14.08
C GLU A 171 -3.99 8.33 -13.07
N ALA A 172 -3.75 7.01 -13.16
CA ALA A 172 -4.30 6.05 -12.21
C ALA A 172 -3.79 6.30 -10.77
N PHE A 173 -2.50 6.64 -10.60
CA PHE A 173 -1.92 6.94 -9.29
C PHE A 173 -2.29 8.34 -8.79
N LYS A 174 -2.47 9.32 -9.69
CA LYS A 174 -3.03 10.63 -9.34
C LYS A 174 -4.47 10.51 -8.84
N ALA A 175 -5.31 9.75 -9.56
CA ALA A 175 -6.70 9.51 -9.16
C ALA A 175 -6.80 8.70 -7.85
N GLY A 176 -5.87 7.77 -7.61
CA GLY A 176 -5.78 6.99 -6.37
C GLY A 176 -5.15 7.72 -5.19
N ASP A 177 -4.62 8.94 -5.37
CA ASP A 177 -3.96 9.69 -4.29
C ASP A 177 -4.96 10.03 -3.16
N GLY A 178 -4.54 9.82 -1.92
CA GLY A 178 -5.35 10.11 -0.72
C GLY A 178 -5.77 11.57 -0.59
N LYS A 179 -5.14 12.50 -1.31
CA LYS A 179 -5.53 13.93 -1.37
C LYS A 179 -6.67 14.21 -2.35
N ASN A 180 -7.03 13.24 -3.18
CA ASN A 180 -8.02 13.37 -4.24
C ASN A 180 -9.30 12.57 -3.97
N GLN A 181 -9.50 12.09 -2.73
CA GLN A 181 -10.64 11.27 -2.35
C GLN A 181 -11.80 12.12 -1.80
N GLY A 182 -13.02 11.60 -1.91
CA GLY A 182 -14.22 12.33 -1.46
C GLY A 182 -14.24 12.62 0.04
N ASP A 183 -13.58 11.77 0.84
CA ASP A 183 -13.46 11.89 2.29
C ASP A 183 -12.20 12.64 2.76
N THR A 184 -11.34 13.09 1.84
CA THR A 184 -10.18 13.94 2.17
C THR A 184 -10.67 15.25 2.79
N PRO A 185 -10.24 15.60 4.04
CA PRO A 185 -10.56 16.89 4.63
C PRO A 185 -10.06 18.04 3.76
N GLU A 186 -10.82 19.13 3.66
CA GLU A 186 -10.59 20.23 2.71
C GLU A 186 -9.16 20.78 2.76
N GLN A 187 -8.62 20.97 3.96
CA GLN A 187 -7.24 21.43 4.20
C GLN A 187 -6.12 20.51 3.66
N PHE A 188 -6.44 19.27 3.32
CA PHE A 188 -5.50 18.28 2.80
C PHE A 188 -5.77 17.93 1.33
N ARG A 189 -6.83 18.47 0.72
CA ARG A 189 -7.11 18.25 -0.70
C ARG A 189 -6.01 18.88 -1.55
N SER A 190 -5.71 18.25 -2.68
CA SER A 190 -4.89 18.93 -3.68
C SER A 190 -5.65 20.20 -4.11
N THR A 191 -4.99 21.35 -4.07
CA THR A 191 -5.53 22.53 -4.75
C THR A 191 -5.51 22.20 -6.22
N SER A 192 -6.69 22.07 -6.84
CA SER A 192 -6.82 22.04 -8.29
C SER A 192 -6.07 23.25 -8.85
N GLN A 193 -4.99 23.00 -9.58
CA GLN A 193 -4.43 23.99 -10.50
C GLN A 193 -5.27 23.98 -11.79
#